data_AF-A0A9W4CVG7-F1
#
_entry.id   AF-A0A9W4CVG7-F1
#
_cell.length_a   1.000
_cell.length_b   1.000
_cell.length_c   1.000
_cell.angle_alpha   90.00
_cell.angle_beta   90.00
_cell.angle_gamma   90.00
#
_symmetry.space_group_name_H-M   'P 1'
#
loop_
_entity.id
_entity.type
_entity.pdbx_description
1 polymer ?
#
loop_
_entity_poly.entity_id
_entity_poly.type
_entity_poly.pdbx_seq_one_letter_code
_entity_poly.pdbx_strand_id
1 'polypeptide(L)'
;MGVLDLLPHAVSAVYFMYHESVNDLGFGKLGAMREIAMAKESGYRWWYAGFYIHTCKKMRYKGDYSPQYILDPESYLWYLFSKDIKNQLDTSKYLGFSKEKSEASEHLSNAISASSPCESTEQEGSTANNRISDLDEDDVPVFATGMPGILTRDELLSQVDLNEVIIEVDNMRTKASCLIGWQKSNIDSNLSVKGFIAGLVATVGPDLLSKIVIKLR
;
A
#
# COMPACT_ATOMS: atom_id res chain seq x y z
N MET A 1 -17.80 -15.16 -11.99
CA MET A 1 -16.76 -15.28 -13.03
C MET A 1 -15.40 -15.19 -12.36
N GLY A 2 -14.56 -16.21 -12.50
CA GLY A 2 -13.16 -16.19 -12.05
C GLY A 2 -12.23 -16.10 -13.25
N VAL A 3 -11.16 -15.32 -13.14
CA VAL A 3 -10.07 -15.20 -14.12
C VAL A 3 -8.81 -15.74 -13.46
N LEU A 4 -8.24 -16.78 -14.06
CA LEU A 4 -7.13 -17.55 -13.50
C LEU A 4 -5.99 -17.62 -14.51
N ASP A 5 -4.76 -17.52 -14.01
CA ASP A 5 -3.57 -17.88 -14.78
C ASP A 5 -3.11 -19.29 -14.39
N LEU A 6 -2.87 -20.13 -15.38
CA LEU A 6 -2.36 -21.49 -15.19
C LEU A 6 -0.85 -21.50 -15.47
N LEU A 7 -0.07 -21.75 -14.42
CA LEU A 7 1.40 -21.85 -14.48
C LEU A 7 1.83 -23.30 -14.33
N PRO A 8 3.07 -23.69 -14.74
CA PRO A 8 3.51 -25.09 -14.72
C PRO A 8 3.31 -25.84 -13.38
N HIS A 9 3.35 -25.13 -12.25
CA HIS A 9 3.21 -25.72 -10.92
C HIS A 9 2.13 -25.07 -10.06
N ALA A 10 1.39 -24.10 -10.60
CA ALA A 10 0.46 -23.31 -9.81
C ALA A 10 -0.74 -22.76 -10.57
N VAL A 11 -1.84 -22.54 -9.86
CA VAL A 11 -2.99 -21.77 -10.32
C VAL A 11 -2.97 -20.41 -9.62
N SER A 12 -2.96 -19.31 -10.36
CA SER A 12 -3.01 -17.95 -9.82
C SER A 12 -4.40 -17.36 -9.97
N ALA A 13 -5.01 -16.95 -8.87
CA ALA A 13 -6.31 -16.28 -8.84
C ALA A 13 -6.14 -14.77 -9.09
N VAL A 14 -6.52 -14.31 -10.28
CA VAL A 14 -6.31 -12.90 -10.70
C VAL A 14 -7.53 -12.05 -10.36
N TYR A 15 -8.71 -12.42 -10.88
CA TYR A 15 -9.95 -11.69 -10.64
C TYR A 15 -11.08 -12.64 -10.28
N PHE A 16 -11.94 -12.22 -9.35
CA PHE A 16 -13.20 -12.90 -9.05
C PHE A 16 -14.33 -11.87 -8.97
N MET A 17 -15.33 -12.03 -9.82
CA MET A 17 -16.41 -11.08 -10.01
C MET A 17 -17.77 -11.78 -9.93
N TYR A 18 -18.72 -11.17 -9.24
CA TYR A 18 -20.10 -11.62 -9.14
C TYR A 18 -21.03 -10.43 -8.86
N HIS A 19 -22.33 -10.62 -9.07
CA HIS A 19 -23.33 -9.57 -8.90
C HIS A 19 -23.59 -9.26 -7.41
N GLU A 20 -23.77 -7.99 -7.05
CA GLU A 20 -23.88 -7.54 -5.64
C GLU A 20 -25.04 -8.18 -4.88
N SER A 21 -26.12 -8.56 -5.59
CA SER A 21 -27.31 -9.21 -5.00
C SER A 21 -27.04 -10.51 -4.26
N VAL A 22 -25.85 -11.10 -4.46
CA VAL A 22 -25.46 -12.38 -3.83
C VAL A 22 -24.24 -12.25 -2.92
N ASN A 23 -23.86 -11.03 -2.53
CA ASN A 23 -22.71 -10.77 -1.64
C ASN A 23 -22.82 -11.52 -0.31
N ASP A 24 -24.02 -11.58 0.27
CA ASP A 24 -24.27 -12.26 1.55
C ASP A 24 -24.03 -13.77 1.51
N LEU A 25 -24.04 -14.37 0.31
CA LEU A 25 -23.76 -15.79 0.11
C LEU A 25 -22.25 -16.11 0.12
N GLY A 26 -21.38 -15.10 0.14
CA GLY A 26 -19.94 -15.29 0.29
C GLY A 26 -19.28 -16.00 -0.89
N PHE A 27 -19.78 -15.78 -2.11
CA PHE A 27 -19.30 -16.46 -3.33
C PHE A 27 -17.80 -16.33 -3.57
N GLY A 28 -17.14 -15.28 -3.08
CA GLY A 28 -15.68 -15.16 -3.14
C GLY A 28 -14.95 -16.29 -2.42
N LYS A 29 -15.44 -16.74 -1.24
CA LYS A 29 -14.85 -17.87 -0.52
C LYS A 29 -15.13 -19.19 -1.24
N LEU A 30 -16.35 -19.37 -1.74
CA LEU A 30 -16.73 -20.56 -2.50
C LEU A 30 -15.93 -20.68 -3.81
N GLY A 31 -15.71 -19.56 -4.50
CA GLY A 31 -14.86 -19.47 -5.69
C GLY A 31 -13.45 -19.94 -5.41
N ALA A 32 -12.80 -19.38 -4.39
CA ALA A 32 -11.47 -19.81 -3.97
C ALA A 32 -11.41 -21.31 -3.61
N MET A 33 -12.39 -21.85 -2.89
CA MET A 33 -12.44 -23.30 -2.60
C MET A 33 -12.55 -24.15 -3.89
N ARG A 34 -13.31 -23.69 -4.88
CA ARG A 34 -13.43 -24.37 -6.18
C ARG A 34 -12.14 -24.29 -6.98
N GLU A 35 -11.45 -23.16 -6.96
CA GLU A 35 -10.15 -22.99 -7.60
C GLU A 35 -9.10 -23.90 -6.96
N ILE A 36 -9.07 -23.99 -5.62
CA ILE A 36 -8.17 -24.90 -4.88
C ILE A 36 -8.47 -26.37 -5.24
N ALA A 37 -9.76 -26.75 -5.29
CA ALA A 37 -10.16 -28.10 -5.68
C ALA A 37 -9.72 -28.42 -7.11
N MET A 38 -9.95 -27.51 -8.05
CA MET A 38 -9.50 -27.65 -9.45
C MET A 38 -7.97 -27.75 -9.55
N ALA A 39 -7.23 -26.94 -8.78
CA ALA A 39 -5.78 -26.99 -8.74
C ALA A 39 -5.29 -28.38 -8.31
N LYS A 40 -5.92 -28.94 -7.26
CA LYS A 40 -5.61 -30.28 -6.75
C LYS A 40 -5.97 -31.38 -7.74
N GLU A 41 -7.14 -31.32 -8.36
CA GLU A 41 -7.61 -32.29 -9.35
C GLU A 41 -6.72 -32.30 -10.61
N SER A 42 -6.21 -31.14 -11.00
CA SER A 42 -5.33 -30.96 -12.16
C SER A 42 -3.85 -31.22 -11.84
N GLY A 43 -3.51 -31.61 -10.60
CA GLY A 43 -2.15 -31.95 -10.19
C GLY A 43 -1.22 -30.75 -9.95
N TYR A 44 -1.75 -29.53 -9.82
CA TYR A 44 -0.95 -28.37 -9.43
C TYR A 44 -0.53 -28.45 -7.97
N ARG A 45 0.70 -28.03 -7.69
CA ARG A 45 1.24 -28.03 -6.33
C ARG A 45 0.77 -26.83 -5.52
N TRP A 46 0.53 -25.70 -6.17
CA TRP A 46 0.26 -24.43 -5.50
C TRP A 46 -1.00 -23.75 -6.04
N TRP A 47 -1.69 -23.05 -5.15
CA TRP A 47 -2.72 -22.07 -5.50
C TRP A 47 -2.31 -20.71 -4.93
N TYR A 48 -2.17 -19.71 -5.79
CA TYR A 48 -1.75 -18.37 -5.43
C TYR A 48 -2.98 -17.46 -5.33
N ALA A 49 -3.31 -17.04 -4.12
CA ALA A 49 -4.40 -16.11 -3.84
C ALA A 49 -4.04 -14.63 -4.11
N GLY A 50 -2.80 -14.36 -4.54
CA GLY A 50 -2.20 -13.01 -4.59
C GLY A 50 -1.79 -12.51 -3.20
N PHE A 51 -1.64 -11.18 -3.06
CA PHE A 51 -1.20 -10.56 -1.82
C PHE A 51 -2.14 -10.86 -0.63
N TYR A 52 -1.56 -10.82 0.58
CA TYR A 52 -2.27 -10.87 1.85
C TYR A 52 -1.89 -9.64 2.68
N ILE A 53 -2.89 -8.80 2.99
CA ILE A 53 -2.73 -7.64 3.85
C ILE A 53 -3.54 -7.89 5.12
N HIS A 54 -2.84 -8.14 6.24
CA HIS A 54 -3.46 -8.62 7.47
C HIS A 54 -4.49 -7.63 8.06
N THR A 55 -4.21 -6.33 7.97
CA THR A 55 -5.10 -5.26 8.44
C THR A 55 -6.33 -5.06 7.54
N CYS A 56 -6.32 -5.54 6.30
CA CYS A 56 -7.42 -5.36 5.35
C CYS A 56 -8.52 -6.39 5.59
N LYS A 57 -9.68 -5.94 6.10
CA LYS A 57 -10.86 -6.79 6.36
C LYS A 57 -11.30 -7.60 5.13
N LYS A 58 -11.23 -7.01 3.93
CA LYS A 58 -11.61 -7.68 2.67
C LYS A 58 -10.65 -8.81 2.28
N MET A 59 -9.41 -8.80 2.78
CA MET A 59 -8.39 -9.81 2.44
C MET A 59 -8.18 -10.85 3.54
N ARG A 60 -8.71 -10.61 4.74
CA ARG A 60 -8.56 -11.48 5.91
C ARG A 60 -8.98 -12.93 5.63
N TYR A 61 -9.99 -13.13 4.80
CA TYR A 61 -10.47 -14.48 4.44
C TYR A 61 -9.40 -15.36 3.77
N LYS A 62 -8.41 -14.77 3.10
CA LYS A 62 -7.33 -15.54 2.45
C LYS A 62 -6.49 -16.28 3.49
N GLY A 63 -6.45 -15.77 4.72
CA GLY A 63 -5.77 -16.38 5.86
C GLY A 63 -6.53 -17.53 6.54
N ASP A 64 -7.75 -17.85 6.06
CA ASP A 64 -8.59 -18.92 6.63
C ASP A 64 -8.29 -20.29 5.96
N TYR A 65 -7.55 -20.31 4.85
CA TYR A 65 -7.23 -21.55 4.13
C TYR A 65 -5.99 -22.23 4.72
N SER A 66 -5.97 -23.56 4.72
CA SER A 66 -4.85 -24.32 5.28
C SER A 66 -4.60 -25.61 4.50
N PRO A 67 -3.33 -26.04 4.33
CA PRO A 67 -2.10 -25.31 4.69
C PRO A 67 -1.83 -24.14 3.74
N GLN A 68 -1.25 -23.05 4.25
CA GLN A 68 -0.87 -21.89 3.45
C GLN A 68 0.52 -21.38 3.84
N TYR A 69 1.18 -20.71 2.92
CA TYR A 69 2.50 -20.12 3.12
C TYR A 69 2.46 -18.62 2.82
N ILE A 70 3.22 -17.83 3.57
CA ILE A 70 3.41 -16.40 3.37
C ILE A 70 4.85 -16.13 2.94
N LEU A 71 5.01 -15.20 1.99
CA LEU A 71 6.33 -14.78 1.52
C LEU A 71 6.83 -13.64 2.40
N ASP A 72 8.06 -13.78 2.90
CA ASP A 72 8.77 -12.68 3.56
C ASP A 72 9.24 -11.66 2.52
N PRO A 73 8.86 -10.37 2.61
CA PRO A 73 9.31 -9.35 1.68
C PRO A 73 10.81 -9.04 1.80
N GLU A 74 11.46 -9.34 2.93
CA GLU A 74 12.90 -9.06 3.10
C GLU A 74 13.75 -10.23 2.59
N SER A 75 13.47 -11.46 3.03
CA SER A 75 14.28 -12.63 2.69
C SER A 75 13.84 -13.38 1.44
N TYR A 76 12.64 -13.10 0.91
CA TYR A 76 12.02 -13.84 -0.19
C TYR A 76 11.84 -15.34 0.08
N LEU A 77 11.78 -15.73 1.37
CA LEU A 77 11.52 -17.10 1.79
C LEU A 77 10.04 -17.30 2.13
N TRP A 78 9.55 -18.50 1.84
CA TRP A 78 8.19 -18.91 2.15
C TRP A 78 8.12 -19.56 3.54
N TYR A 79 7.26 -19.03 4.40
CA TYR A 79 7.03 -19.54 5.75
C TYR A 79 5.62 -20.08 5.88
N LEU A 80 5.43 -21.16 6.64
CA LEU A 80 4.10 -21.68 6.94
C LEU A 80 3.33 -20.65 7.76
N PHE A 81 2.12 -20.30 7.31
CA PHE A 81 1.27 -19.34 8.04
C PHE A 81 0.67 -20.00 9.29
N SER A 82 1.46 -20.04 10.35
CA SER A 82 1.05 -20.56 11.64
C SER A 82 0.19 -19.55 12.40
N LYS A 83 -0.42 -20.01 13.51
CA LYS A 83 -1.10 -19.13 14.45
C LYS A 83 -0.14 -18.11 15.08
N ASP A 84 1.12 -18.48 15.26
CA ASP A 84 2.13 -17.61 15.84
C ASP A 84 2.42 -16.41 14.93
N ILE A 85 2.62 -16.66 13.62
CA ILE A 85 2.79 -15.59 12.63
C ILE A 85 1.55 -14.69 12.58
N LYS A 86 0.35 -15.29 12.67
CA LYS A 86 -0.90 -14.52 12.69
C LYS A 86 -0.95 -13.58 13.90
N ASN A 87 -0.61 -14.07 15.10
CA ASN A 87 -0.57 -13.25 16.31
C ASN A 87 0.49 -12.14 16.26
N GLN A 88 1.65 -12.41 15.65
CA GLN A 88 2.68 -11.41 15.40
C GLN A 88 2.17 -10.30 14.47
N LEU A 89 1.44 -10.66 13.41
CA LEU A 89 0.81 -9.69 12.50
C LEU A 89 -0.35 -8.92 13.13
N ASP A 90 -1.05 -9.48 14.13
CA ASP A 90 -2.06 -8.75 14.90
C ASP A 90 -1.41 -7.64 15.76
N THR A 91 -0.15 -7.81 16.17
CA THR A 91 0.58 -6.86 17.02
C THR A 91 1.35 -5.82 16.21
N SER A 92 1.99 -6.23 15.13
CA SER A 92 2.91 -5.40 14.34
C SER A 92 2.37 -5.13 12.94
N LYS A 93 2.39 -3.86 12.50
CA LYS A 93 1.94 -3.43 11.15
C LYS A 93 2.77 -4.08 10.03
N TYR A 94 4.02 -4.41 10.31
CA TYR A 94 4.97 -5.00 9.37
C TYR A 94 5.79 -6.09 10.07
N LEU A 95 6.03 -7.21 9.40
CA LEU A 95 6.86 -8.30 9.89
C LEU A 95 7.90 -8.68 8.84
N GLY A 96 9.18 -8.70 9.24
CA GLY A 96 10.27 -9.30 8.49
C GLY A 96 10.77 -10.54 9.24
N PHE A 97 10.58 -11.72 8.67
CA PHE A 97 10.85 -12.99 9.37
C PHE A 97 12.35 -13.30 9.50
N SER A 98 13.19 -12.65 8.67
CA SER A 98 14.65 -12.78 8.70
C SER A 98 15.32 -12.18 9.93
N LYS A 99 14.79 -11.09 10.51
CA LYS A 99 15.44 -10.36 11.62
C LYS A 99 15.29 -11.08 12.96
N GLU A 100 14.09 -11.60 13.24
CA GLU A 100 13.82 -12.35 14.47
C GLU A 100 14.63 -13.66 14.54
N LYS A 101 14.88 -14.31 13.40
CA LYS A 101 15.76 -15.48 13.38
C LYS A 101 17.20 -15.12 13.69
N SER A 102 17.71 -13.96 13.31
CA SER A 102 19.08 -13.55 13.63
C SER A 102 19.24 -13.31 15.14
N GLU A 103 18.26 -12.66 15.77
CA GLU A 103 18.25 -12.40 17.23
C GLU A 103 17.99 -13.68 18.06
N ALA A 104 17.13 -14.59 17.58
CA ALA A 104 16.93 -15.89 18.19
C ALA A 104 18.13 -16.84 17.96
N SER A 105 18.86 -16.65 16.86
CA SER A 105 20.09 -17.41 16.57
C SER A 105 21.27 -16.91 17.37
N GLU A 106 21.35 -15.62 17.75
CA GLU A 106 22.43 -15.12 18.63
C GLU A 106 22.42 -15.77 20.03
N HIS A 107 21.25 -16.23 20.49
CA HIS A 107 21.16 -17.05 21.72
C HIS A 107 21.47 -18.54 21.52
N LEU A 108 21.57 -19.02 20.28
CA LEU A 108 21.87 -20.42 19.95
C LEU A 108 23.23 -20.61 19.24
N SER A 109 23.85 -19.54 18.75
CA SER A 109 25.05 -19.55 17.89
C SER A 109 26.38 -19.51 18.65
N ASN A 110 26.38 -19.52 19.98
CA ASN A 110 27.59 -19.77 20.78
C ASN A 110 28.07 -21.24 20.71
N ALA A 111 27.42 -22.11 19.93
CA ALA A 111 27.74 -23.53 19.91
C ALA A 111 28.40 -24.06 18.62
N ILE A 112 28.32 -23.43 17.45
CA ILE A 112 28.88 -24.06 16.24
C ILE A 112 29.46 -23.02 15.27
N SER A 113 30.79 -22.90 15.33
CA SER A 113 31.65 -22.18 14.40
C SER A 113 31.92 -22.97 13.10
N ALA A 114 32.33 -22.22 12.06
CA ALA A 114 32.89 -22.61 10.75
C ALA A 114 31.84 -22.94 9.65
N SER A 115 31.84 -22.35 8.44
CA SER A 115 32.91 -21.74 7.63
C SER A 115 32.36 -20.82 6.51
N SER A 116 33.14 -19.78 6.19
CA SER A 116 33.04 -18.68 5.20
C SER A 116 32.87 -19.05 3.69
N PRO A 117 33.02 -18.11 2.71
CA PRO A 117 32.21 -16.91 2.38
C PRO A 117 31.92 -16.79 0.85
N CYS A 118 31.12 -15.79 0.40
CA CYS A 118 31.34 -15.14 -0.90
C CYS A 118 30.63 -13.77 -1.00
N GLU A 119 31.43 -12.71 -1.19
CA GLU A 119 31.04 -11.33 -1.47
C GLU A 119 30.75 -11.08 -2.94
N SER A 120 29.84 -10.14 -3.22
CA SER A 120 30.13 -9.06 -4.17
C SER A 120 29.26 -7.83 -3.87
N THR A 121 29.96 -6.73 -3.62
CA THR A 121 29.54 -5.39 -3.23
C THR A 121 29.03 -4.57 -4.42
N GLU A 122 27.93 -3.85 -4.25
CA GLU A 122 27.71 -2.55 -4.93
C GLU A 122 27.05 -1.57 -3.92
N GLN A 123 27.87 -0.60 -3.49
CA GLN A 123 27.52 0.71 -2.91
C GLN A 123 26.87 1.57 -4.03
N GLU A 124 26.03 2.58 -3.84
CA GLU A 124 25.69 3.46 -2.73
C GLU A 124 24.46 4.27 -3.17
N GLY A 125 23.69 4.80 -2.22
CA GLY A 125 22.57 5.69 -2.54
C GLY A 125 21.81 6.16 -1.31
N SER A 126 22.51 6.78 -0.36
CA SER A 126 21.91 7.47 0.78
C SER A 126 20.87 8.49 0.32
N THR A 127 19.63 8.37 0.77
CA THR A 127 18.75 9.53 0.91
C THR A 127 17.95 9.39 2.20
N ALA A 128 17.97 10.46 2.97
CA ALA A 128 17.57 10.52 4.36
C ALA A 128 16.13 10.03 4.58
N ASN A 129 16.00 8.93 5.34
CA ASN A 129 14.73 8.54 5.95
C ASN A 129 14.38 9.57 7.03
N ASN A 130 13.74 10.66 6.61
CA ASN A 130 13.11 11.56 7.56
C ASN A 130 11.85 10.85 8.07
N ARG A 131 12.01 10.17 9.19
CA ARG A 131 10.91 9.61 9.99
C ARG A 131 9.99 10.77 10.34
N ILE A 132 8.83 10.85 9.70
CA ILE A 132 7.73 11.68 10.20
C ILE A 132 7.17 10.94 11.40
N SER A 133 7.63 11.38 12.57
CA SER A 133 7.12 11.06 13.89
C SER A 133 5.75 11.72 14.10
N ASP A 134 4.80 10.96 14.63
CA ASP A 134 3.68 11.41 15.48
C ASP A 134 2.87 12.65 15.02
N LEU A 135 2.59 12.75 13.72
CA LEU A 135 1.51 13.60 13.21
C LEU A 135 0.32 12.71 12.89
N ASP A 136 -0.90 13.16 13.21
CA ASP A 136 -2.12 12.48 12.76
C ASP A 136 -1.99 12.20 11.26
N GLU A 137 -2.00 10.94 10.82
CA GLU A 137 -1.77 10.53 9.41
C GLU A 137 -2.69 11.32 8.44
N ASP A 138 -3.80 11.86 8.93
CA ASP A 138 -4.80 12.63 8.19
C ASP A 138 -4.43 14.11 7.91
N ASP A 139 -3.52 14.75 8.67
CA ASP A 139 -3.14 16.17 8.48
C ASP A 139 -1.89 16.36 7.61
N VAL A 140 -1.22 15.30 7.20
CA VAL A 140 -0.03 15.38 6.34
C VAL A 140 -0.45 15.57 4.87
N PRO A 141 -0.02 16.65 4.18
CA PRO A 141 -0.36 16.84 2.77
C PRO A 141 0.24 15.76 1.88
N VAL A 142 -0.49 15.39 0.83
CA VAL A 142 -0.12 14.29 -0.08
C VAL A 142 1.25 14.49 -0.73
N PHE A 143 1.63 15.72 -1.10
CA PHE A 143 2.94 16.03 -1.68
C PHE A 143 4.13 15.85 -0.72
N ALA A 144 3.87 15.68 0.59
CA ALA A 144 4.91 15.39 1.59
C ALA A 144 5.14 13.87 1.80
N THR A 145 4.29 13.02 1.24
CA THR A 145 4.33 11.56 1.46
C THR A 145 5.38 10.83 0.61
N GLY A 146 5.97 11.50 -0.38
CA GLY A 146 6.95 10.90 -1.29
C GLY A 146 6.35 9.89 -2.28
N MET A 147 5.03 9.93 -2.51
CA MET A 147 4.38 9.07 -3.49
C MET A 147 4.88 9.39 -4.92
N PRO A 148 5.33 8.38 -5.70
CA PRO A 148 5.82 8.60 -7.05
C PRO A 148 4.70 9.12 -7.96
N GLY A 149 5.03 10.11 -8.80
CA GLY A 149 4.08 10.74 -9.73
C GLY A 149 3.29 11.93 -9.15
N ILE A 150 3.53 12.29 -7.88
CA ILE A 150 2.96 13.50 -7.26
C ILE A 150 4.04 14.58 -7.23
N LEU A 151 3.68 15.83 -7.57
CA LEU A 151 4.64 16.94 -7.47
C LEU A 151 5.09 17.12 -6.02
N THR A 152 6.40 17.29 -5.82
CA THR A 152 6.94 17.68 -4.51
C THR A 152 6.54 19.11 -4.17
N ARG A 153 6.71 19.50 -2.90
CA ARG A 153 6.39 20.86 -2.44
C ARG A 153 7.08 21.94 -3.28
N ASP A 154 8.37 21.78 -3.55
CA ASP A 154 9.17 22.79 -4.24
C ASP A 154 8.84 22.85 -5.74
N GLU A 155 8.56 21.69 -6.34
CA GLU A 155 8.07 21.60 -7.72
C GLU A 155 6.69 22.24 -7.88
N LEU A 156 5.80 22.02 -6.92
CA LEU A 156 4.47 22.62 -6.92
C LEU A 156 4.55 24.15 -6.90
N LEU A 157 5.35 24.71 -5.97
CA LEU A 157 5.48 26.16 -5.81
C LEU A 157 6.23 26.84 -6.96
N SER A 158 7.08 26.11 -7.69
CA SER A 158 7.79 26.64 -8.85
C SER A 158 6.99 26.56 -10.15
N GLN A 159 6.13 25.54 -10.31
CA GLN A 159 5.41 25.30 -11.55
C GLN A 159 3.98 25.83 -11.53
N VAL A 160 3.37 26.03 -10.35
CA VAL A 160 1.95 26.37 -10.22
C VAL A 160 1.72 27.56 -9.30
N ASP A 161 1.01 28.58 -9.81
CA ASP A 161 0.44 29.63 -8.97
C ASP A 161 -0.89 29.19 -8.36
N LEU A 162 -0.83 28.79 -7.09
CA LEU A 162 -2.01 28.38 -6.32
C LEU A 162 -3.08 29.49 -6.21
N ASN A 163 -2.72 30.77 -6.39
CA ASN A 163 -3.67 31.88 -6.29
C ASN A 163 -4.66 31.92 -7.46
N GLU A 164 -4.29 31.36 -8.60
CA GLU A 164 -5.05 31.40 -9.86
C GLU A 164 -5.96 30.18 -10.04
N VAL A 165 -5.89 29.21 -9.12
CA VAL A 165 -6.72 28.00 -9.15
C VAL A 165 -8.19 28.38 -9.06
N ILE A 166 -8.99 27.88 -10.00
CA ILE A 166 -10.42 28.14 -10.05
C ILE A 166 -11.15 27.19 -9.11
N ILE A 167 -11.93 27.78 -8.21
CA ILE A 167 -12.77 27.08 -7.24
C ILE A 167 -14.24 27.44 -7.45
N GLU A 168 -15.14 26.54 -7.06
CA GLU A 168 -16.58 26.76 -7.07
C GLU A 168 -17.13 26.62 -5.64
N VAL A 169 -17.77 27.69 -5.16
CA VAL A 169 -18.43 27.78 -3.84
C VAL A 169 -19.86 28.26 -4.07
N ASP A 170 -20.87 27.52 -3.60
CA ASP A 170 -22.29 27.88 -3.77
C ASP A 170 -22.69 28.24 -5.23
N ASN A 171 -22.16 27.48 -6.20
CA ASN A 171 -22.32 27.69 -7.65
C ASN A 171 -21.71 28.99 -8.19
N MET A 172 -20.90 29.71 -7.40
CA MET A 172 -20.09 30.83 -7.86
C MET A 172 -18.65 30.37 -8.10
N ARG A 173 -18.11 30.70 -9.29
CA ARG A 173 -16.71 30.44 -9.63
C ARG A 173 -15.85 31.62 -9.26
N THR A 174 -14.79 31.36 -8.51
CA THR A 174 -13.82 32.38 -8.10
C THR A 174 -12.41 31.81 -8.08
N LYS A 175 -11.42 32.67 -7.91
CA LYS A 175 -10.03 32.25 -7.72
C LYS A 175 -9.80 31.87 -6.26
N ALA A 176 -8.89 30.94 -6.00
CA ALA A 176 -8.52 30.56 -4.64
C ALA A 176 -8.01 31.75 -3.80
N SER A 177 -7.35 32.72 -4.45
CA SER A 177 -6.92 33.98 -3.82
C SER A 177 -8.06 34.83 -3.23
N CYS A 178 -9.30 34.65 -3.67
CA CYS A 178 -10.47 35.35 -3.14
C CYS A 178 -11.01 34.74 -1.85
N LEU A 179 -10.51 33.59 -1.40
CA LEU A 179 -10.93 32.98 -0.15
C LEU A 179 -10.44 33.80 1.05
N ILE A 180 -11.33 33.97 2.02
CA ILE A 180 -11.02 34.64 3.28
C ILE A 180 -9.94 33.83 4.01
N GLY A 181 -8.84 34.49 4.37
CA GLY A 181 -7.72 33.84 5.06
C GLY A 181 -6.77 33.06 4.15
N TRP A 182 -6.94 33.06 2.83
CA TRP A 182 -6.08 32.35 1.88
C TRP A 182 -4.59 32.63 2.06
N GLN A 183 -4.22 33.91 2.18
CA GLN A 183 -2.82 34.31 2.33
C GLN A 183 -2.22 33.90 3.67
N LYS A 184 -3.05 33.70 4.70
CA LYS A 184 -2.64 33.28 6.04
C LYS A 184 -2.71 31.76 6.26
N SER A 185 -3.26 31.03 5.28
CA SER A 185 -3.49 29.59 5.37
C SER A 185 -2.18 28.80 5.20
N ASN A 186 -2.02 27.72 5.96
CA ASN A 186 -0.81 26.92 6.01
C ASN A 186 -0.81 25.83 4.91
N ILE A 187 0.08 25.90 3.93
CA ILE A 187 0.18 24.86 2.89
C ILE A 187 0.52 23.47 3.45
N ASP A 188 1.19 23.39 4.61
CA ASP A 188 1.70 22.14 5.19
C ASP A 188 0.69 21.36 6.02
N SER A 189 -0.54 21.86 6.12
CA SER A 189 -1.61 21.20 6.85
C SER A 189 -2.75 20.87 5.89
N ASN A 190 -3.10 19.59 5.80
CA ASN A 190 -4.21 19.09 4.98
C ASN A 190 -5.57 19.55 5.51
N LEU A 191 -5.66 19.89 6.80
CA LEU A 191 -6.84 20.51 7.42
C LEU A 191 -7.08 21.96 6.96
N SER A 192 -6.09 22.59 6.34
CA SER A 192 -6.23 23.92 5.79
C SER A 192 -6.74 23.89 4.34
N VAL A 193 -7.52 24.90 3.94
CA VAL A 193 -8.02 25.00 2.55
C VAL A 193 -6.87 25.11 1.55
N LYS A 194 -5.76 25.78 1.92
CA LYS A 194 -4.59 25.93 1.04
C LYS A 194 -3.82 24.63 0.89
N GLY A 195 -3.59 23.89 1.97
CA GLY A 195 -2.94 22.58 1.93
C GLY A 195 -3.77 21.55 1.19
N PHE A 196 -5.10 21.53 1.38
CA PHE A 196 -6.01 20.67 0.63
C PHE A 196 -5.98 20.96 -0.88
N ILE A 197 -6.11 22.23 -1.29
CA ILE A 197 -6.02 22.62 -2.71
C ILE A 197 -4.63 22.30 -3.26
N ALA A 198 -3.56 22.57 -2.53
CA ALA A 198 -2.20 22.24 -2.93
C ALA A 198 -2.01 20.73 -3.14
N GLY A 199 -2.55 19.88 -2.27
CA GLY A 199 -2.53 18.43 -2.42
C GLY A 199 -3.25 17.95 -3.68
N LEU A 200 -4.43 18.51 -3.97
CA LEU A 200 -5.16 18.20 -5.20
C LEU A 200 -4.37 18.60 -6.44
N VAL A 201 -3.83 19.83 -6.46
CA VAL A 201 -3.04 20.35 -7.59
C VAL A 201 -1.76 19.54 -7.80
N ALA A 202 -1.07 19.16 -6.72
CA ALA A 202 0.12 18.31 -6.80
C ALA A 202 -0.16 16.92 -7.38
N THR A 203 -1.35 16.38 -7.12
CA THR A 203 -1.77 15.07 -7.63
C THR A 203 -2.19 15.13 -9.10
N VAL A 204 -2.84 16.22 -9.49
CA VAL A 204 -3.34 16.45 -10.84
C VAL A 204 -2.24 16.86 -11.81
N GLY A 205 -1.30 17.68 -11.33
CA GLY A 205 -0.23 18.27 -12.12
C GLY A 205 -0.62 19.57 -12.85
N PRO A 206 0.37 20.32 -13.36
CA PRO A 206 0.16 21.63 -13.99
C PRO A 206 -0.64 21.57 -15.29
N ASP A 207 -0.50 20.50 -16.08
CA ASP A 207 -1.10 20.38 -17.42
C ASP A 207 -2.63 20.42 -17.42
N LEU A 208 -3.24 19.91 -16.35
CA LEU A 208 -4.70 19.79 -16.23
C LEU A 208 -5.32 20.95 -15.46
N LEU A 209 -4.53 21.85 -14.88
CA LEU A 209 -5.02 22.93 -14.02
C LEU A 209 -6.00 23.87 -14.74
N SER A 210 -5.75 24.15 -16.02
CA SER A 210 -6.62 24.97 -16.87
C SER A 210 -7.99 24.35 -17.16
N LYS A 211 -8.16 23.05 -16.91
CA LYS A 211 -9.36 22.27 -17.25
C LYS A 211 -10.17 21.85 -16.02
N ILE A 212 -9.71 22.18 -14.82
CA ILE A 212 -10.29 21.71 -13.57
C ILE A 212 -10.89 22.88 -12.79
N VAL A 213 -12.02 22.59 -12.13
CA VAL A 213 -12.64 23.47 -11.16
C VAL A 213 -12.79 22.68 -9.87
N ILE A 214 -12.25 23.20 -8.77
CA ILE A 214 -12.34 22.54 -7.46
C ILE A 214 -13.63 22.99 -6.78
N LYS A 215 -14.59 22.08 -6.64
CA LYS A 215 -15.85 22.36 -5.95
C LYS A 215 -15.69 22.17 -4.45
N LEU A 216 -15.84 23.24 -3.68
CA LEU A 216 -15.87 23.20 -2.22
C LEU A 216 -17.33 23.05 -1.79
N ARG A 217 -17.60 22.09 -0.91
CA ARG A 217 -18.95 21.76 -0.42
C ARG A 217 -19.06 22.07 1.07
#